data_AF-A0A2C9ZTV7-F1
#
_entry.id   AF-A0A2C9ZTV7-F1
#
_cell.length_a   1.000
_cell.length_b   1.000
_cell.length_c   1.000
_cell.angle_alpha   90.00
_cell.angle_beta   90.00
_cell.angle_gamma   90.00
#
_symmetry.space_group_name_H-M   'P 1'
#
loop_
_entity.id
_entity.type
_entity.pdbx_description
1 polymer ?
#
loop_
_entity_poly.entity_id
_entity_poly.type
_entity_poly.pdbx_seq_one_letter_code
_entity_poly.pdbx_strand_id
1 'polypeptide(L)'
;MNTPLLLFLGDIGGSELMLILVVILIFFGANKIPELARGLGKGIREFKDASREIRSEIENAGQSPTPQQHYNAPSYQQPTQPVYPGTPTEPQPYAGPEPTVAPPMDGGITPPTSERSRLDQTTN
;
A
#
# COMPACT_ATOMS: atom_id res chain seq x y z
N MET A 1 13.66 -29.15 -25.56
CA MET A 1 12.59 -28.80 -24.61
C MET A 1 11.85 -27.61 -25.19
N ASN A 2 10.56 -27.78 -25.46
CA ASN A 2 9.75 -26.81 -26.17
C ASN A 2 9.20 -25.88 -25.10
N THR A 3 9.90 -24.79 -24.81
CA THR A 3 9.50 -23.78 -23.83
C THR A 3 8.98 -22.47 -24.45
N PRO A 4 8.29 -22.44 -25.61
CA PRO A 4 7.73 -21.18 -26.09
C PRO A 4 6.66 -20.69 -25.10
N LEU A 5 5.88 -21.59 -24.49
CA LEU A 5 4.82 -21.28 -23.51
C LEU A 5 5.27 -20.50 -22.26
N LEU A 6 6.54 -20.62 -21.84
CA LEU A 6 7.05 -19.89 -20.67
C LEU A 6 7.52 -18.47 -21.03
N LEU A 7 7.89 -18.21 -22.29
CA LEU A 7 8.14 -16.83 -22.75
C LEU A 7 6.84 -16.02 -22.84
N PHE A 8 5.72 -16.66 -23.19
CA PHE A 8 4.38 -16.04 -23.23
C PHE A 8 3.85 -15.58 -21.85
N LEU A 9 4.36 -16.10 -20.72
CA LEU A 9 3.89 -15.74 -19.38
C LEU A 9 4.71 -14.66 -18.68
N GLY A 10 5.95 -14.40 -19.12
CA GLY A 10 6.86 -13.43 -18.51
C GLY A 10 6.83 -12.05 -19.17
N ASP A 11 6.45 -11.98 -20.43
CA ASP A 11 6.36 -10.75 -21.22
C ASP A 11 4.91 -10.64 -21.75
N ILE A 12 3.96 -10.29 -20.88
CA ILE A 12 2.63 -9.84 -21.36
C ILE A 12 2.85 -8.48 -22.04
N GLY A 13 3.37 -8.55 -23.26
CA GLY A 13 3.57 -7.42 -24.15
C GLY A 13 2.32 -7.16 -24.99
N GLY A 14 2.43 -6.15 -25.87
CA GLY A 14 1.34 -5.80 -26.80
C GLY A 14 0.96 -6.93 -27.78
N SER A 15 1.89 -7.84 -28.09
CA SER A 15 1.68 -8.98 -28.98
C SER A 15 0.64 -9.98 -28.46
N GLU A 16 0.75 -10.37 -27.19
CA GLU A 16 -0.14 -11.33 -26.53
C GLU A 16 -1.55 -10.76 -26.43
N LEU A 17 -1.66 -9.48 -26.08
CA LEU A 17 -2.94 -8.78 -26.05
C LEU A 17 -3.56 -8.71 -27.45
N MET A 18 -2.76 -8.50 -28.50
CA MET A 18 -3.22 -8.53 -29.89
C MET A 18 -3.73 -9.93 -30.27
N LEU A 19 -3.02 -11.00 -29.89
CA LEU A 19 -3.43 -12.38 -30.18
C LEU A 19 -4.75 -12.74 -29.49
N ILE A 20 -4.91 -12.39 -28.21
CA ILE A 20 -6.17 -12.59 -27.47
C ILE A 20 -7.30 -11.78 -28.12
N LEU A 21 -7.02 -10.53 -28.51
CA LEU A 21 -8.00 -9.68 -29.20
C LEU A 21 -8.45 -10.33 -30.52
N VAL A 22 -7.53 -10.84 -31.33
CA VAL A 22 -7.86 -11.52 -32.60
C VAL A 22 -8.74 -12.74 -32.36
N VAL A 23 -8.42 -13.57 -31.36
CA VAL A 23 -9.24 -14.73 -30.99
C VAL A 23 -10.67 -14.28 -30.64
N ILE A 24 -10.82 -13.28 -29.77
CA ILE A 24 -12.12 -12.73 -29.40
C ILE A 24 -12.85 -12.16 -30.62
N LEU A 25 -12.16 -11.45 -31.51
CA LEU A 25 -12.76 -10.89 -32.73
C LEU A 25 -13.21 -11.98 -33.72
N ILE A 26 -12.61 -13.16 -33.72
CA ILE A 26 -13.08 -14.29 -34.54
C ILE A 26 -14.36 -14.89 -33.95
N PHE A 27 -14.40 -15.13 -32.63
CA PHE A 27 -15.57 -15.72 -31.96
C PHE A 27 -16.77 -14.77 -31.92
N PHE A 28 -16.53 -13.50 -31.56
CA PHE A 28 -17.59 -12.50 -31.40
C PHE A 28 -17.80 -11.66 -32.66
N GLY A 29 -16.81 -11.56 -33.55
CA GLY A 29 -16.86 -10.69 -34.72
C GLY A 29 -16.37 -9.27 -34.42
N ALA A 30 -15.71 -8.65 -35.42
CA ALA A 30 -15.18 -7.29 -35.30
C ALA A 30 -16.25 -6.21 -35.04
N ASN A 31 -17.51 -6.50 -35.35
CA ASN A 31 -18.63 -5.57 -35.15
C ASN A 31 -19.22 -5.62 -33.74
N LYS A 32 -19.04 -6.71 -32.98
CA LYS A 32 -19.70 -6.88 -31.67
C LYS A 32 -19.02 -6.11 -30.55
N ILE A 33 -17.69 -6.04 -30.53
CA ILE A 33 -16.96 -5.23 -29.55
C ILE A 33 -17.39 -3.74 -29.59
N PRO A 34 -17.38 -3.03 -30.75
CA PRO A 34 -17.78 -1.62 -30.78
C PRO A 34 -19.28 -1.41 -30.54
N GLU A 35 -20.13 -2.38 -30.91
CA GLU A 35 -21.57 -2.35 -30.62
C GLU A 35 -21.84 -2.42 -29.11
N LEU A 36 -21.20 -3.38 -28.42
CA LEU A 36 -21.27 -3.53 -26.96
C LEU A 36 -20.68 -2.31 -26.23
N ALA A 37 -19.51 -1.81 -26.68
CA ALA A 37 -18.88 -0.64 -26.10
C ALA A 37 -19.75 0.62 -26.22
N ARG A 38 -20.43 0.80 -27.36
CA ARG A 38 -21.38 1.90 -27.56
C ARG A 38 -22.60 1.79 -26.63
N GLY A 39 -23.17 0.59 -26.48
CA GLY A 39 -24.29 0.34 -25.57
C GLY A 39 -23.91 0.60 -24.11
N LEU A 40 -22.81 0.01 -23.66
CA LEU A 40 -22.30 0.19 -22.31
C LEU A 40 -21.92 1.65 -22.02
N GLY A 41 -21.27 2.34 -22.97
CA GLY A 41 -20.89 3.74 -22.82
C GLY A 41 -22.09 4.67 -22.66
N LYS A 42 -23.18 4.42 -23.41
CA LYS A 42 -24.45 5.15 -23.24
C LYS A 42 -25.06 4.88 -21.86
N GLY A 43 -25.14 3.61 -21.45
CA GLY A 43 -25.69 3.23 -20.15
C GLY A 43 -24.91 3.84 -18.97
N ILE A 44 -23.57 3.81 -19.01
CA ILE A 44 -22.72 4.45 -17.99
C ILE A 44 -22.95 5.97 -17.97
N ARG A 45 -23.11 6.61 -19.14
CA ARG A 45 -23.37 8.05 -19.21
C ARG A 45 -24.73 8.40 -18.60
N GLU A 46 -25.79 7.72 -19.00
CA GLU A 46 -27.14 7.92 -18.47
C GLU A 46 -27.20 7.66 -16.96
N PHE A 47 -26.55 6.59 -16.48
CA PHE A 47 -26.44 6.29 -15.06
C PHE A 47 -25.72 7.41 -14.28
N LYS A 48 -24.61 7.94 -14.84
CA LYS A 48 -23.88 9.05 -14.23
C LYS A 48 -24.71 10.33 -14.19
N ASP A 49 -25.45 10.61 -15.26
CA ASP A 49 -26.27 11.82 -15.38
C ASP A 49 -27.45 11.76 -14.38
N ALA A 50 -28.17 10.64 -14.32
CA ALA A 50 -29.22 10.41 -13.32
C ALA A 50 -28.68 10.45 -11.89
N SER A 51 -27.50 9.87 -11.63
CA SER A 51 -26.85 9.94 -10.32
C SER A 51 -26.48 11.37 -9.91
N ARG A 52 -26.13 12.23 -10.88
CA ARG A 52 -25.82 13.65 -10.62
C ARG A 52 -27.07 14.44 -10.30
N GLU A 53 -28.16 14.20 -11.03
CA GLU A 53 -29.44 14.85 -10.81
C GLU A 53 -29.98 14.53 -9.41
N ILE A 54 -29.97 13.25 -9.02
CA ILE A 54 -30.37 12.81 -7.66
C ILE A 54 -29.51 13.48 -6.58
N ARG A 55 -28.17 13.54 -6.77
CA ARG A 55 -27.28 14.24 -5.81
C ARG A 55 -27.60 15.72 -5.71
N SER A 56 -27.80 16.37 -6.85
CA SER A 56 -28.20 17.78 -6.94
C SER A 56 -29.53 18.01 -6.23
N GLU A 57 -30.54 17.16 -6.41
CA GLU A 57 -31.82 17.28 -5.73
C GLU A 57 -31.69 17.13 -4.21
N ILE A 58 -30.88 16.19 -3.74
CA ILE A 58 -30.64 15.98 -2.31
C ILE A 58 -29.87 17.15 -1.68
N GLU A 59 -28.88 17.70 -2.40
CA GLU A 59 -28.15 18.91 -1.99
C GLU A 59 -29.10 20.13 -1.96
N ASN A 60 -29.92 20.33 -3.00
CA ASN A 60 -30.86 21.45 -3.07
C ASN A 60 -32.03 21.33 -2.07
N ALA A 61 -32.49 20.12 -1.77
CA ALA A 61 -33.54 19.88 -0.77
C ALA A 61 -33.03 20.02 0.68
N GLY A 62 -31.72 19.90 0.90
CA GLY A 62 -31.08 20.03 2.21
C GLY A 62 -30.49 21.41 2.50
N GLN A 63 -30.24 22.26 1.50
CA GLN A 63 -29.58 23.55 1.70
C GLN A 63 -30.58 24.71 1.95
N SER A 64 -30.76 25.02 3.24
CA SER A 64 -30.58 26.42 3.68
C SER A 64 -29.18 26.88 3.23
N PRO A 65 -28.93 28.17 2.94
CA PRO A 65 -27.69 28.61 2.30
C PRO A 65 -26.50 28.45 3.25
N THR A 66 -25.85 27.28 3.24
CA THR A 66 -24.54 27.09 3.84
C THR A 66 -23.50 27.22 2.71
N PRO A 67 -22.54 28.16 2.84
CA PRO A 67 -21.52 28.44 1.83
C PRO A 67 -20.81 27.16 1.41
N GLN A 68 -20.62 27.01 0.09
CA GLN A 68 -19.83 25.93 -0.48
C GLN A 68 -18.46 25.89 0.19
N GLN A 69 -18.20 24.79 0.91
CA GLN A 69 -16.85 24.40 1.25
C GLN A 69 -16.09 24.19 -0.06
N HIS A 70 -15.30 25.19 -0.43
CA HIS A 70 -14.06 24.93 -1.14
C HIS A 70 -13.32 23.88 -0.32
N TYR A 71 -13.20 22.68 -0.88
CA TYR A 71 -12.36 21.65 -0.29
C TYR A 71 -10.90 22.08 -0.46
N ASN A 72 -10.46 23.03 0.38
CA ASN A 72 -9.05 23.13 0.71
C ASN A 72 -8.74 21.91 1.56
N ALA A 73 -8.31 20.84 0.90
CA ALA A 73 -7.62 19.76 1.58
C ALA A 73 -6.46 20.41 2.35
N PRO A 74 -6.29 20.14 3.65
CA PRO A 74 -5.04 20.50 4.31
C PRO A 74 -3.92 19.84 3.50
N SER A 75 -2.99 20.64 2.99
CA SER A 75 -1.73 20.10 2.53
C SER A 75 -1.16 19.31 3.70
N TYR A 76 -1.02 18.00 3.53
CA TYR A 76 -0.20 17.22 4.44
C TYR A 76 1.19 17.84 4.35
N GLN A 77 1.53 18.72 5.29
CA GLN A 77 2.91 18.97 5.61
C GLN A 77 3.41 17.59 6.05
N GLN A 78 4.09 16.92 5.11
CA GLN A 78 4.82 15.72 5.42
C GLN A 78 5.65 16.04 6.66
N PRO A 79 5.51 15.29 7.77
CA PRO A 79 6.31 15.52 8.95
C PRO A 79 7.75 15.64 8.48
N THR A 80 8.39 16.77 8.77
CA THR A 80 9.82 16.93 8.53
C THR A 80 10.48 15.75 9.21
N GLN A 81 10.96 14.79 8.42
CA GLN A 81 11.71 13.67 8.95
C GLN A 81 12.84 14.27 9.80
N PRO A 82 13.11 13.72 11.01
CA PRO A 82 14.30 14.14 11.72
C PRO A 82 15.49 13.94 10.77
N VAL A 83 16.12 15.04 10.43
CA VAL A 83 17.40 15.03 9.71
C VAL A 83 18.38 14.41 10.69
N TYR A 84 18.63 13.11 10.59
CA TYR A 84 19.73 12.47 11.31
C TYR A 84 21.01 13.08 10.76
N PRO A 85 21.78 13.85 11.56
CA PRO A 85 23.09 14.32 11.14
C PRO A 85 23.95 13.09 10.85
N GLY A 86 24.45 13.01 9.63
CA GLY A 86 25.00 11.78 9.09
C GLY A 86 26.32 11.32 9.71
N THR A 87 26.49 10.00 9.66
CA THR A 87 27.67 9.20 9.26
C THR A 87 28.93 9.24 10.12
N PRO A 88 29.89 8.29 10.00
CA PRO A 88 29.92 7.00 9.26
C PRO A 88 30.50 5.80 10.06
N THR A 89 30.20 4.56 9.66
CA THR A 89 31.13 3.42 9.44
C THR A 89 30.32 2.12 9.35
N GLU A 90 30.28 1.55 8.16
CA GLU A 90 29.86 0.18 7.90
C GLU A 90 30.65 -0.79 8.80
N PRO A 91 30.02 -1.69 9.57
CA PRO A 91 30.76 -2.74 10.27
C PRO A 91 31.37 -3.67 9.20
N GLN A 92 32.67 -3.53 8.97
CA GLN A 92 33.46 -4.53 8.26
C GLN A 92 33.25 -5.90 8.93
N PRO A 93 33.20 -7.01 8.17
CA PRO A 93 33.21 -8.35 8.74
C PRO A 93 34.38 -8.47 9.71
N TYR A 94 34.08 -8.72 10.99
CA TYR A 94 35.09 -8.85 12.04
C TYR A 94 35.96 -10.08 11.75
N ALA A 95 37.18 -9.86 11.26
CA ALA A 95 38.25 -10.84 11.41
C ALA A 95 38.69 -10.78 12.88
N GLY A 96 38.23 -11.75 13.68
CA GLY A 96 38.45 -11.73 15.13
C GLY A 96 39.94 -11.79 15.51
N PRO A 97 40.38 -11.07 16.56
CA PRO A 97 41.69 -11.31 17.17
C PRO A 97 41.71 -12.68 17.85
N GLU A 98 42.80 -13.43 17.64
CA GLU A 98 43.11 -14.73 18.27
C GLU A 98 42.83 -14.73 19.79
N PRO A 99 42.42 -15.87 20.39
CA PRO A 99 42.16 -15.98 21.81
C PRO A 99 43.45 -15.77 22.61
N THR A 100 43.68 -14.54 23.08
CA THR A 100 44.66 -14.27 24.12
C THR A 100 44.07 -14.70 25.45
N VAL A 101 44.67 -15.74 26.05
CA VAL A 101 44.29 -16.34 27.33
C VAL A 101 44.42 -15.29 28.45
N ALA A 102 43.31 -14.89 29.06
CA ALA A 102 43.32 -14.00 30.21
C ALA A 102 43.75 -14.76 31.50
N PRO A 103 44.60 -14.17 32.37
CA PRO A 103 45.04 -14.79 33.62
C PRO A 103 43.90 -14.90 34.67
N PRO A 104 44.00 -15.83 35.65
CA PRO A 104 42.87 -16.30 36.43
C PRO A 104 42.33 -15.32 37.48
N MET A 105 41.04 -15.55 37.78
CA MET A 105 40.13 -14.82 38.67
C MET A 105 40.61 -14.62 40.11
N ASP A 106 40.10 -13.56 40.76
CA ASP A 106 40.01 -13.45 42.22
C ASP A 106 38.66 -12.84 42.70
N GLY A 107 37.85 -13.70 43.35
CA GLY A 107 36.95 -13.43 44.50
C GLY A 107 35.75 -12.46 44.43
N GLY A 108 34.51 -13.00 44.55
CA GLY A 108 33.50 -12.39 45.46
C GLY A 108 32.03 -12.18 45.00
N ILE A 109 31.18 -13.18 45.28
CA ILE A 109 29.76 -13.20 45.77
C ILE A 109 28.60 -12.35 45.15
N THR A 110 27.78 -13.05 44.36
CA THR A 110 26.30 -13.10 44.15
C THR A 110 25.33 -11.92 44.46
N PRO A 111 24.28 -11.72 43.62
CA PRO A 111 23.29 -10.60 43.70
C PRO A 111 22.10 -10.85 44.67
N PRO A 112 21.42 -9.79 45.17
CA PRO A 112 20.21 -9.94 45.99
C PRO A 112 18.93 -10.18 45.17
N THR A 113 18.23 -11.25 45.52
CA THR A 113 16.87 -11.63 45.09
C THR A 113 15.84 -10.58 45.49
N SER A 114 15.14 -9.99 44.51
CA SER A 114 14.03 -9.06 44.76
C SER A 114 12.73 -9.85 45.02
N GLU A 115 12.45 -10.07 46.29
CA GLU A 115 11.23 -10.71 46.80
C GLU A 115 9.99 -9.87 46.49
N ARG A 116 8.96 -10.51 45.92
CA ARG A 116 7.66 -9.92 45.62
C ARG A 116 6.95 -9.59 46.93
N SER A 117 6.59 -8.32 47.13
CA SER A 117 5.70 -7.93 48.22
C SER A 117 4.73 -6.83 47.78
N ARG A 118 3.46 -7.13 48.08
CA ARG A 118 2.32 -6.23 48.29
C ARG A 118 1.44 -5.83 47.09
N LEU A 119 0.55 -6.77 46.77
CA LEU A 119 -0.89 -6.52 46.83
C LEU A 119 -1.23 -5.79 48.14
N ASP A 120 -1.86 -4.62 48.03
CA ASP A 120 -2.77 -3.98 49.00
C ASP A 120 -2.70 -2.47 48.80
N GLN A 121 -3.54 -1.93 47.91
CA GLN A 121 -4.12 -0.63 48.20
C GLN A 121 -5.44 -0.41 47.47
N THR A 122 -6.50 -0.62 48.25
CA THR A 122 -7.79 0.04 48.13
C THR A 122 -7.59 1.56 48.17
N THR A 123 -8.38 2.33 47.41
CA THR A 123 -8.78 3.70 47.76
C THR A 123 -10.01 4.10 46.96
N ASN A 124 -11.11 4.20 47.71
CA ASN A 124 -12.21 5.18 47.69
C ASN A 124 -12.64 5.80 46.35
#